data_AF-A0A2D5ZB75-F1
#
_entry.id   AF-A0A2D5ZB75-F1
#
_cell.length_a   1.000
_cell.length_b   1.000
_cell.length_c   1.000
_cell.angle_alpha   90.00
_cell.angle_beta   90.00
_cell.angle_gamma   90.00
#
_symmetry.space_group_name_H-M   'P 1'
#
loop_
_entity.id
_entity.type
_entity.pdbx_description
1 polymer ?
#
loop_
_entity_poly.entity_id
_entity_poly.type
_entity_poly.pdbx_seq_one_letter_code
_entity_poly.pdbx_strand_id
1 'polypeptide(L)'
;MEPHPEHEYDSRENDLYQFIVNFRQWWDRNWKIATTMIVAIGLAVAIFMIRSRNARSGHERDWSAVASATEPTRLHEISRLVGNAESRNLARLRAADLWARKAALPPGDDETEAAQETPEQLLAQAEESYQAVRDDSVHDLFKLNAMLGLAAIAESRQEWDKAADLYEEIRTKAEAGRYASHGDQAAARLEMLPRLREPLTFAPEPPATDEPSDGDAPTGDASSDTGTDAPDDGGTTADGAGAAAASP
;
A
#
# COMPACT_ATOMS: atom_id res chain seq x y z
N MET A 1 -58.50 -40.02 23.39
CA MET A 1 -57.40 -40.90 22.94
C MET A 1 -56.16 -40.04 23.01
N GLU A 2 -55.52 -40.02 24.17
CA GLU A 2 -54.31 -39.24 24.41
C GLU A 2 -53.09 -40.06 23.98
N PRO A 3 -52.16 -39.50 23.19
CA PRO A 3 -50.92 -40.18 22.87
C PRO A 3 -49.95 -40.06 24.06
N HIS A 4 -49.54 -41.20 24.61
CA HIS A 4 -48.44 -41.29 25.59
C HIS A 4 -47.10 -40.99 24.88
N PRO A 5 -46.34 -39.96 25.29
CA PRO A 5 -44.99 -39.72 24.84
C PRO A 5 -44.02 -40.36 25.85
N GLU A 6 -43.80 -41.66 25.75
CA GLU A 6 -42.79 -42.32 26.58
C GLU A 6 -41.90 -43.21 25.69
N HIS A 7 -40.58 -43.08 25.89
CA HIS A 7 -39.49 -43.95 25.39
C HIS A 7 -38.69 -43.55 24.13
N GLU A 8 -38.29 -42.28 23.97
CA GLU A 8 -37.20 -41.92 23.02
C GLU A 8 -35.85 -41.55 23.69
N TYR A 9 -35.76 -41.59 25.01
CA TYR A 9 -34.55 -41.17 25.74
C TYR A 9 -33.51 -42.28 26.03
N ASP A 10 -33.83 -43.55 25.76
CA ASP A 10 -32.99 -44.68 26.21
C ASP A 10 -31.89 -45.11 25.20
N SER A 11 -31.94 -44.61 23.96
CA SER A 11 -30.99 -45.03 22.90
C SER A 11 -29.67 -44.24 22.88
N ARG A 12 -29.65 -43.00 23.40
CA ARG A 12 -28.44 -42.16 23.41
C ARG A 12 -27.46 -42.51 24.51
N GLU A 13 -27.93 -42.99 25.66
CA GLU A 13 -27.04 -43.35 26.78
C GLU A 13 -26.28 -44.65 26.51
N ASN A 14 -26.89 -45.58 25.76
CA ASN A 14 -26.26 -46.86 25.43
C ASN A 14 -25.15 -46.73 24.36
N ASP A 15 -25.28 -45.79 23.41
CA ASP A 15 -24.28 -45.57 22.34
C ASP A 15 -22.96 -44.99 22.88
N LEU A 16 -23.05 -44.06 23.85
CA LEU A 16 -21.86 -43.51 24.49
C LEU A 16 -21.12 -44.57 25.34
N TYR A 17 -21.86 -45.41 26.08
CA TYR A 17 -21.25 -46.48 26.87
C TYR A 17 -20.53 -47.50 25.98
N GLN A 18 -21.19 -47.96 24.92
CA GLN A 18 -20.59 -48.87 23.93
C GLN A 18 -19.38 -48.23 23.24
N PHE A 19 -19.45 -46.94 22.89
CA PHE A 19 -18.32 -46.20 22.35
C PHE A 19 -17.13 -46.17 23.31
N ILE A 20 -17.35 -45.86 24.60
CA ILE A 20 -16.27 -45.81 25.61
C ILE A 20 -15.61 -47.19 25.80
N VAL A 21 -16.41 -48.25 25.87
CA VAL A 21 -15.89 -49.63 26.02
C VAL A 21 -15.09 -50.05 24.79
N ASN A 22 -15.65 -49.83 23.59
CA ASN A 22 -14.97 -50.12 22.32
C ASN A 22 -13.70 -49.30 22.14
N PHE A 23 -13.75 -48.02 22.51
CA PHE A 23 -12.59 -47.12 22.46
C PHE A 23 -11.48 -47.60 23.41
N ARG A 24 -11.82 -48.00 24.65
CA ARG A 24 -10.85 -48.54 25.60
C ARG A 24 -10.18 -49.82 25.09
N GLN A 25 -10.97 -50.76 24.58
CA GLN A 25 -10.43 -52.00 24.04
C GLN A 25 -9.55 -51.75 22.79
N TRP A 26 -9.96 -50.82 21.93
CA TRP A 26 -9.16 -50.40 20.79
C TRP A 26 -7.87 -49.71 21.23
N TRP A 27 -7.93 -48.83 22.24
CA TRP A 27 -6.80 -48.11 22.78
C TRP A 27 -5.77 -49.07 23.36
N ASP A 28 -6.18 -50.00 24.22
CA ASP A 28 -5.28 -50.98 24.83
C ASP A 28 -4.59 -51.85 23.77
N ARG A 29 -5.30 -52.17 22.67
CA ARG A 29 -4.76 -52.92 21.54
C ARG A 29 -3.78 -52.10 20.68
N ASN A 30 -4.04 -50.81 20.50
CA ASN A 30 -3.34 -49.97 19.52
C ASN A 30 -2.52 -48.83 20.13
N TRP A 31 -2.28 -48.83 21.44
CA TRP A 31 -1.70 -47.67 22.15
C TRP A 31 -0.37 -47.19 21.54
N LYS A 32 0.49 -48.09 21.04
CA LYS A 32 1.75 -47.75 20.36
C LYS A 32 1.54 -47.00 19.04
N ILE A 33 0.56 -47.42 18.24
CA ILE A 33 0.19 -46.76 16.99
C ILE A 33 -0.45 -45.40 17.29
N ALA A 34 -1.37 -45.35 18.27
CA ALA A 34 -2.05 -44.14 18.67
C ALA A 34 -1.06 -43.07 19.20
N THR A 35 -0.13 -43.46 20.07
CA THR A 35 0.92 -42.55 20.58
C THR A 35 1.82 -42.02 19.46
N THR A 36 2.20 -42.86 18.50
CA THR A 36 3.01 -42.42 17.36
C THR A 36 2.24 -41.44 16.47
N MET A 37 0.95 -41.68 16.21
CA MET A 37 0.10 -40.74 15.48
C MET A 37 -0.05 -39.40 16.21
N ILE A 38 -0.26 -39.42 17.53
CA ILE A 38 -0.37 -38.19 18.33
C ILE A 38 0.92 -37.37 18.26
N VAL A 39 2.09 -38.01 18.36
CA VAL A 39 3.39 -37.33 18.22
C VAL A 39 3.57 -36.75 16.82
N ALA A 40 3.22 -37.50 15.77
CA ALA A 40 3.32 -37.02 14.40
C ALA A 40 2.39 -35.82 14.12
N ILE A 41 1.15 -35.87 14.60
CA ILE A 41 0.19 -34.77 14.51
C ILE A 41 0.71 -33.56 15.29
N GLY A 42 1.19 -33.76 16.52
CA GLY A 42 1.78 -32.70 17.33
C GLY A 42 2.96 -32.01 16.64
N LEU A 43 3.85 -32.78 16.01
CA LEU A 43 4.97 -32.26 15.24
C LEU A 43 4.50 -31.47 14.01
N ALA A 44 3.52 -31.99 13.27
CA ALA A 44 2.95 -31.31 12.11
C ALA A 44 2.30 -29.97 12.50
N VAL A 45 1.54 -29.94 13.59
CA VAL A 45 0.93 -28.72 14.15
C VAL A 45 2.01 -27.73 14.61
N ALA A 46 3.06 -28.19 15.27
CA ALA A 46 4.18 -27.34 15.70
C ALA A 46 4.89 -26.69 14.50
N ILE A 47 5.20 -27.47 13.45
CA ILE A 47 5.80 -26.96 12.20
C ILE A 47 4.87 -25.95 11.53
N PHE A 48 3.57 -26.24 11.45
CA PHE A 48 2.56 -25.33 10.91
C PHE A 48 2.50 -24.03 11.72
N MET A 49 2.48 -24.11 13.05
CA MET A 49 2.47 -22.93 13.93
C MET A 49 3.74 -22.09 13.77
N ILE A 50 4.93 -22.70 13.72
CA ILE A 50 6.19 -21.98 13.49
C ILE A 50 6.18 -21.31 12.13
N ARG A 51 5.76 -22.02 11.07
CA ARG A 51 5.66 -21.45 9.72
C ARG A 51 4.65 -20.30 9.66
N SER A 52 3.50 -20.45 10.31
CA SER A 52 2.46 -19.41 10.35
C SER A 52 2.90 -18.17 11.15
N ARG A 53 3.60 -18.35 12.29
CA ARG A 53 4.18 -17.26 13.07
C ARG A 53 5.27 -16.54 12.29
N ASN A 54 6.19 -17.27 11.68
CA ASN A 54 7.25 -16.69 10.86
C ASN A 54 6.68 -15.92 9.65
N ALA A 55 5.56 -16.38 9.07
CA ALA A 55 4.88 -15.66 8.00
C ALA A 55 4.27 -14.33 8.48
N ARG A 56 3.63 -14.30 9.66
CA ARG A 56 3.06 -13.07 10.25
C ARG A 56 4.14 -12.06 10.64
N SER A 57 5.17 -12.51 11.35
CA SER A 57 6.30 -11.64 11.72
C SER A 57 7.14 -11.21 10.53
N GLY A 58 7.16 -11.98 9.44
CA GLY A 58 7.73 -11.56 8.16
C GLY A 58 6.94 -10.38 7.57
N HIS A 59 5.62 -10.52 7.52
CA HIS A 59 4.73 -9.49 6.98
C HIS A 59 4.87 -8.15 7.73
N GLU A 60 4.87 -8.15 9.07
CA GLU A 60 5.03 -6.92 9.86
C GLU A 60 6.37 -6.21 9.58
N ARG A 61 7.47 -6.98 9.46
CA ARG A 61 8.78 -6.42 9.11
C ARG A 61 8.81 -5.86 7.69
N ASP A 62 8.24 -6.58 6.74
CA ASP A 62 8.14 -6.16 5.34
C ASP A 62 7.33 -4.86 5.22
N TRP A 63 6.19 -4.76 5.91
CA TRP A 63 5.39 -3.54 5.98
C TRP A 63 6.12 -2.37 6.63
N SER A 64 6.80 -2.62 7.76
CA SER A 64 7.58 -1.57 8.43
C SER A 64 8.71 -1.05 7.54
N ALA A 65 9.36 -1.93 6.77
CA ALA A 65 10.40 -1.53 5.81
C ALA A 65 9.82 -0.63 4.71
N VAL A 66 8.70 -1.03 4.11
CA VAL A 66 8.03 -0.22 3.08
C VAL A 66 7.52 1.11 3.64
N ALA A 67 6.95 1.12 4.85
CA ALA A 67 6.39 2.32 5.47
C ALA A 67 7.46 3.37 5.78
N SER A 68 8.63 2.94 6.25
CA SER A 68 9.73 3.83 6.65
C SER A 68 10.57 4.37 5.50
N ALA A 69 10.47 3.79 4.29
CA ALA A 69 11.20 4.26 3.13
C ALA A 69 10.47 5.42 2.43
N THR A 70 11.21 6.50 2.18
CA THR A 70 10.74 7.71 1.48
C THR A 70 11.44 7.94 0.15
N GLU A 71 12.53 7.21 -0.12
CA GLU A 71 13.31 7.32 -1.36
C GLU A 71 12.88 6.25 -2.36
N PRO A 72 12.73 6.60 -3.65
CA PRO A 72 12.27 5.65 -4.67
C PRO A 72 13.22 4.47 -4.86
N THR A 73 14.54 4.71 -4.90
CA THR A 73 15.56 3.65 -5.04
C THR A 73 15.50 2.66 -3.87
N ARG A 74 15.30 3.15 -2.65
CA ARG A 74 15.20 2.31 -1.45
C ARG A 74 13.92 1.47 -1.48
N LEU A 75 12.80 2.04 -1.91
CA LEU A 75 11.55 1.29 -2.07
C LEU A 75 11.68 0.20 -3.15
N HIS A 76 12.32 0.51 -4.27
CA HIS A 76 12.60 -0.46 -5.31
C HIS A 76 13.50 -1.61 -4.80
N GLU A 77 14.55 -1.30 -4.03
CA GLU A 77 15.40 -2.31 -3.39
C GLU A 77 14.61 -3.18 -2.39
N ILE A 78 13.79 -2.57 -1.53
CA ILE A 78 12.89 -3.28 -0.61
C ILE A 78 11.99 -4.25 -1.37
N SER A 79 11.44 -3.85 -2.52
CA SER A 79 10.58 -4.72 -3.33
C SER A 79 11.27 -6.02 -3.75
N ARG A 80 12.59 -6.01 -3.95
CA ARG A 80 13.38 -7.19 -4.33
C ARG A 80 13.70 -8.10 -3.15
N LEU A 81 13.76 -7.54 -1.94
CA LEU A 81 14.13 -8.27 -0.72
C LEU A 81 12.91 -8.87 0.00
N VAL A 82 11.75 -8.24 -0.15
CA VAL A 82 10.51 -8.61 0.53
C VAL A 82 9.94 -9.93 -0.02
N GLY A 83 9.63 -10.84 0.90
CA GLY A 83 9.07 -12.16 0.59
C GLY A 83 7.56 -12.12 0.30
N ASN A 84 6.85 -11.18 0.93
CA ASN A 84 5.40 -11.03 0.75
C ASN A 84 5.05 -10.30 -0.56
N ALA A 85 4.17 -10.89 -1.38
CA ALA A 85 3.79 -10.32 -2.68
C ALA A 85 3.06 -8.97 -2.58
N GLU A 86 2.20 -8.76 -1.57
CA GLU A 86 1.47 -7.51 -1.38
C GLU A 86 2.44 -6.37 -1.00
N SER A 87 3.32 -6.62 -0.03
CA SER A 87 4.33 -5.64 0.40
C SER A 87 5.31 -5.33 -0.74
N ARG A 88 5.67 -6.31 -1.57
CA ARG A 88 6.48 -6.10 -2.78
C ARG A 88 5.76 -5.20 -3.79
N ASN A 89 4.49 -5.48 -4.09
CA ASN A 89 3.70 -4.69 -5.04
C ASN A 89 3.50 -3.26 -4.54
N LEU A 90 3.23 -3.08 -3.24
CA LEU A 90 3.13 -1.76 -2.64
C LEU A 90 4.46 -0.99 -2.73
N ALA A 91 5.59 -1.65 -2.46
CA ALA A 91 6.91 -1.03 -2.57
C ALA A 91 7.19 -0.55 -4.01
N ARG A 92 6.89 -1.38 -5.02
CA ARG A 92 7.02 -1.01 -6.45
C ARG A 92 6.12 0.15 -6.83
N LEU A 93 4.85 0.14 -6.42
CA LEU A 93 3.93 1.25 -6.67
C LEU A 93 4.43 2.56 -6.07
N ARG A 94 4.82 2.55 -4.79
CA ARG A 94 5.35 3.76 -4.13
C ARG A 94 6.65 4.26 -4.77
N ALA A 95 7.54 3.35 -5.18
CA ALA A 95 8.75 3.74 -5.91
C ALA A 95 8.39 4.42 -7.25
N ALA A 96 7.47 3.82 -8.01
CA ALA A 96 6.98 4.36 -9.28
C ALA A 96 6.32 5.74 -9.12
N ASP A 97 5.46 5.92 -8.11
CA ASP A 97 4.83 7.19 -7.78
C ASP A 97 5.87 8.29 -7.52
N LEU A 98 6.92 7.97 -6.76
CA LEU A 98 7.97 8.92 -6.40
C LEU A 98 8.86 9.27 -7.58
N TRP A 99 9.23 8.29 -8.42
CA TRP A 99 9.96 8.56 -9.66
C TRP A 99 9.15 9.40 -10.64
N ALA A 100 7.88 9.07 -10.85
CA ALA A 100 6.99 9.85 -11.70
C ALA A 100 6.82 11.28 -11.18
N ARG A 101 6.67 11.45 -9.86
CA ARG A 101 6.62 12.79 -9.24
C ARG A 101 7.92 13.56 -9.44
N LYS A 102 9.08 12.93 -9.25
CA LYS A 102 10.39 13.57 -9.44
C LYS A 102 10.59 13.99 -10.89
N ALA A 103 10.12 13.19 -11.85
CA ALA A 103 10.17 13.53 -13.27
C ALA A 103 9.30 14.75 -13.65
N ALA A 104 8.23 15.00 -12.90
CA ALA A 104 7.33 16.13 -13.13
C ALA A 104 7.81 17.45 -12.51
N LEU A 105 8.87 17.42 -11.69
CA LEU A 105 9.46 18.64 -11.15
C LEU A 105 10.29 19.35 -12.23
N PRO A 106 10.26 20.69 -12.29
CA PRO A 106 11.19 21.41 -13.14
C PRO A 106 12.63 21.09 -12.70
N PRO A 107 13.62 21.14 -13.62
CA PRO A 107 15.01 21.05 -13.23
C PRO A 107 15.28 22.14 -12.19
N GLY A 108 15.80 21.75 -11.02
CA GLY A 108 16.14 22.72 -9.98
C GLY A 108 17.29 23.60 -10.45
N ASP A 109 17.31 24.86 -10.02
CA ASP A 109 18.39 25.81 -10.33
C ASP A 109 19.74 25.46 -9.66
N ASP A 110 19.76 24.41 -8.83
CA ASP A 110 20.97 23.92 -8.16
C ASP A 110 21.91 23.24 -9.17
N GLU A 111 22.84 24.02 -9.72
CA GLU A 111 23.93 23.67 -10.66
C GLU A 111 24.88 22.54 -10.21
N THR A 112 24.56 21.79 -9.15
CA THR A 112 25.24 20.52 -8.84
C THR A 112 24.68 19.39 -9.72
N GLU A 113 24.81 19.58 -11.03
CA GLU A 113 24.24 18.79 -12.13
C GLU A 113 24.97 17.48 -12.45
N ALA A 114 26.04 17.11 -11.74
CA ALA A 114 26.94 16.07 -12.25
C ALA A 114 26.40 14.61 -12.23
N ALA A 115 25.18 14.34 -11.72
CA ALA A 115 24.61 12.99 -11.75
C ALA A 115 23.07 12.94 -11.60
N GLN A 116 22.34 14.00 -11.94
CA GLN A 116 20.88 13.96 -11.81
C GLN A 116 20.26 13.18 -12.97
N GLU A 117 19.46 12.17 -12.65
CA GLU A 117 18.69 11.39 -13.62
C GLU A 117 17.75 12.32 -14.40
N THR A 118 17.68 12.14 -15.72
CA THR A 118 16.79 12.96 -16.55
C THR A 118 15.32 12.62 -16.27
N PRO A 119 14.37 13.54 -16.53
CA PRO A 119 12.94 13.24 -16.42
C PRO A 119 12.52 11.97 -17.16
N GLU A 120 13.06 11.73 -18.36
CA GLU A 120 12.76 10.52 -19.13
C GLU A 120 13.32 9.25 -18.48
N GLN A 121 14.52 9.30 -17.88
CA GLN A 121 15.07 8.16 -17.13
C GLN A 121 14.21 7.82 -15.90
N LEU A 122 13.72 8.85 -15.21
CA LEU A 122 12.82 8.69 -14.06
C LEU A 122 11.46 8.11 -14.49
N LEU A 123 10.88 8.60 -15.59
CA LEU A 123 9.65 8.04 -16.17
C LEU A 123 9.83 6.58 -16.61
N ALA A 124 10.97 6.23 -17.19
CA ALA A 124 11.27 4.84 -17.57
C ALA A 124 11.34 3.91 -16.34
N GLN A 125 11.96 4.35 -15.24
CA GLN A 125 12.00 3.57 -13.99
C GLN A 125 10.61 3.42 -13.35
N ALA A 126 9.79 4.48 -13.40
CA ALA A 126 8.41 4.42 -12.96
C ALA A 126 7.58 3.45 -13.81
N GLU A 127 7.71 3.52 -15.14
CA GLU A 127 7.02 2.64 -16.08
C GLU A 127 7.39 1.17 -15.84
N GLU A 128 8.68 0.84 -15.70
CA GLU A 128 9.13 -0.52 -15.40
C GLU A 128 8.48 -1.06 -14.11
N SER A 129 8.45 -0.23 -13.06
CA SER A 129 7.89 -0.65 -11.77
C SER A 129 6.38 -0.81 -11.81
N TYR A 130 5.65 0.05 -12.53
CA TYR A 130 4.22 -0.13 -12.75
C TYR A 130 3.92 -1.36 -13.60
N GLN A 131 4.67 -1.60 -14.69
CA GLN A 131 4.52 -2.80 -15.52
C GLN A 131 4.72 -4.07 -14.69
N ALA A 132 5.76 -4.12 -13.87
CA ALA A 132 6.00 -5.25 -12.98
C ALA A 132 4.83 -5.51 -12.01
N VAL A 133 4.15 -4.47 -11.51
CA VAL A 133 2.96 -4.64 -10.65
C VAL A 133 1.75 -5.11 -11.45
N ARG A 134 1.54 -4.55 -12.66
CA ARG A 134 0.45 -4.96 -13.56
C ARG A 134 0.55 -6.45 -13.90
N ASP A 135 1.76 -6.92 -14.18
CA ASP A 135 2.03 -8.28 -14.66
C ASP A 135 2.06 -9.30 -13.51
N ASP A 136 2.79 -9.00 -12.42
CA ASP A 136 3.05 -9.97 -11.34
C ASP A 136 1.94 -10.03 -10.28
N SER A 137 1.14 -8.97 -10.11
CA SER A 137 0.16 -8.93 -9.02
C SER A 137 -0.96 -9.96 -9.23
N VAL A 138 -1.45 -10.54 -8.13
CA VAL A 138 -2.67 -11.36 -8.13
C VAL A 138 -3.91 -10.56 -7.75
N HIS A 139 -3.73 -9.35 -7.20
CA HIS A 139 -4.84 -8.50 -6.76
C HIS A 139 -5.13 -7.43 -7.80
N ASP A 140 -6.38 -7.40 -8.28
CA ASP A 140 -6.85 -6.46 -9.29
C ASP A 140 -6.68 -4.99 -8.86
N LEU A 141 -6.87 -4.69 -7.57
CA LEU A 141 -6.65 -3.33 -7.04
C LEU A 141 -5.23 -2.80 -7.34
N PHE A 142 -4.19 -3.62 -7.13
CA PHE A 142 -2.82 -3.22 -7.43
C PHE A 142 -2.59 -3.07 -8.93
N LYS A 143 -3.21 -3.93 -9.76
CA LYS A 143 -3.13 -3.82 -11.22
C LYS A 143 -3.76 -2.54 -11.73
N LEU A 144 -4.96 -2.22 -11.25
CA LEU A 144 -5.68 -1.00 -11.63
C LEU A 144 -4.90 0.26 -11.23
N ASN A 145 -4.34 0.30 -10.02
CA ASN A 145 -3.46 1.39 -9.60
C ASN A 145 -2.22 1.52 -10.51
N ALA A 146 -1.57 0.40 -10.83
CA ALA A 146 -0.42 0.42 -11.73
C ALA A 146 -0.78 0.92 -13.13
N MET A 147 -1.94 0.49 -13.66
CA MET A 147 -2.42 0.93 -14.97
C MET A 147 -2.76 2.43 -15.00
N LEU A 148 -3.31 3.00 -13.92
CA LEU A 148 -3.51 4.45 -13.82
C LEU A 148 -2.16 5.20 -13.91
N GLY A 149 -1.13 4.68 -13.23
CA GLY A 149 0.23 5.22 -13.31
C GLY A 149 0.82 5.14 -14.73
N LEU A 150 0.65 3.99 -15.41
CA LEU A 150 1.08 3.82 -16.81
C LEU A 150 0.37 4.78 -17.76
N ALA A 151 -0.92 5.01 -17.56
CA ALA A 151 -1.69 5.96 -18.36
C ALA A 151 -1.19 7.39 -18.14
N ALA A 152 -0.91 7.78 -16.90
CA ALA A 152 -0.34 9.09 -16.59
C ALA A 152 1.08 9.30 -17.18
N ILE A 153 1.91 8.25 -17.25
CA ILE A 153 3.20 8.30 -17.94
C ILE A 153 3.00 8.50 -19.44
N ALA A 154 2.05 7.78 -20.06
CA ALA A 154 1.70 7.96 -21.46
C ALA A 154 1.19 9.39 -21.74
N GLU A 155 0.33 9.96 -20.88
CA GLU A 155 -0.05 11.38 -20.94
C GLU A 155 1.17 12.30 -20.90
N SER A 156 2.10 12.06 -19.96
CA SER A 156 3.30 12.88 -19.80
C SER A 156 4.22 12.85 -21.03
N ARG A 157 4.23 11.72 -21.76
CA ARG A 157 4.94 11.57 -23.04
C ARG A 157 4.12 12.01 -24.25
N GLN A 158 2.93 12.56 -24.07
CA GLN A 158 2.00 12.94 -25.13
C GLN A 158 1.58 11.76 -26.03
N GLU A 159 1.66 10.53 -25.50
CA GLU A 159 1.20 9.29 -26.14
C GLU A 159 -0.33 9.15 -25.94
N TRP A 160 -1.11 10.12 -26.43
CA TRP A 160 -2.53 10.28 -26.10
C TRP A 160 -3.38 9.05 -26.40
N ASP A 161 -3.14 8.39 -27.53
CA ASP A 161 -3.90 7.20 -27.93
C ASP A 161 -3.63 6.03 -26.95
N LYS A 162 -2.38 5.84 -26.53
CA LYS A 162 -2.00 4.82 -25.55
C LYS A 162 -2.58 5.13 -24.16
N ALA A 163 -2.60 6.41 -23.76
CA ALA A 163 -3.24 6.82 -22.52
C ALA A 163 -4.75 6.50 -22.55
N ALA A 164 -5.43 6.82 -23.66
CA ALA A 164 -6.85 6.53 -23.86
C ALA A 164 -7.14 5.01 -23.78
N ASP A 165 -6.35 4.18 -24.47
CA ASP A 165 -6.49 2.73 -24.44
C ASP A 165 -6.35 2.18 -23.01
N LEU A 166 -5.38 2.67 -22.25
CA LEU A 166 -5.18 2.27 -20.86
C LEU A 166 -6.36 2.68 -19.96
N TYR A 167 -6.85 3.92 -20.08
CA TYR A 167 -8.02 4.36 -19.30
C TYR A 167 -9.28 3.55 -19.62
N GLU A 168 -9.49 3.21 -20.89
CA GLU A 168 -10.63 2.37 -21.28
C GLU A 168 -10.51 0.94 -20.74
N GLU A 169 -9.30 0.37 -20.74
CA GLU A 169 -9.04 -0.93 -20.12
C GLU A 169 -9.31 -0.88 -18.61
N ILE A 170 -8.89 0.18 -17.91
CA ILE A 170 -9.13 0.39 -16.48
C ILE A 170 -10.64 0.46 -16.20
N ARG A 171 -11.39 1.28 -16.96
CA ARG A 171 -12.84 1.40 -16.81
C ARG A 171 -13.54 0.05 -16.93
N THR A 172 -13.24 -0.69 -18.00
CA THR A 172 -13.82 -2.01 -18.27
C THR A 172 -13.53 -3.01 -17.14
N LYS A 173 -12.28 -3.05 -16.65
CA LYS A 173 -11.89 -3.96 -15.55
C LYS A 173 -12.49 -3.54 -14.21
N ALA A 174 -12.57 -2.24 -13.94
CA ALA A 174 -13.09 -1.70 -12.70
C ALA A 174 -14.58 -2.00 -12.51
N GLU A 175 -15.38 -1.91 -13.58
CA GLU A 175 -16.81 -2.28 -13.59
C GLU A 175 -17.00 -3.76 -13.24
N ALA A 176 -16.17 -4.65 -13.78
CA ALA A 176 -16.23 -6.09 -13.47
C ALA A 176 -15.80 -6.41 -12.04
N GLY A 177 -14.80 -5.69 -11.50
CA GLY A 177 -14.16 -5.98 -10.20
C GLY A 177 -14.75 -5.28 -8.98
N ARG A 178 -15.83 -4.49 -9.13
CA ARG A 178 -16.40 -3.63 -8.07
C ARG A 178 -15.45 -2.51 -7.59
N TYR A 179 -14.58 -2.02 -8.48
CA TYR A 179 -13.64 -0.92 -8.20
C TYR A 179 -14.13 0.41 -8.77
N ALA A 180 -15.36 0.81 -8.43
CA ALA A 180 -16.04 1.96 -9.06
C ALA A 180 -15.19 3.24 -9.08
N SER A 181 -14.48 3.54 -7.98
CA SER A 181 -13.61 4.72 -7.89
C SER A 181 -12.50 4.76 -8.96
N HIS A 182 -11.94 3.61 -9.35
CA HIS A 182 -10.92 3.53 -10.39
C HIS A 182 -11.53 3.73 -11.78
N GLY A 183 -12.74 3.20 -11.99
CA GLY A 183 -13.51 3.43 -13.21
C GLY A 183 -13.87 4.91 -13.38
N ASP A 184 -14.34 5.56 -12.32
CA ASP A 184 -14.70 6.97 -12.31
C ASP A 184 -13.48 7.87 -12.60
N GLN A 185 -12.33 7.56 -11.99
CA GLN A 185 -11.08 8.28 -12.25
C GLN A 185 -10.62 8.13 -13.70
N ALA A 186 -10.67 6.92 -14.26
CA ALA A 186 -10.29 6.66 -15.63
C ALA A 186 -11.24 7.34 -16.62
N ALA A 187 -12.56 7.29 -16.38
CA ALA A 187 -13.55 7.96 -17.21
C ALA A 187 -13.36 9.48 -17.21
N ALA A 188 -13.17 10.09 -16.03
CA ALA A 188 -12.90 11.53 -15.92
C ALA A 188 -11.64 11.94 -16.68
N ARG A 189 -10.56 11.15 -16.62
CA ARG A 189 -9.32 11.41 -17.37
C ARG A 189 -9.52 11.27 -18.87
N LEU A 190 -10.22 10.22 -19.31
CA LEU A 190 -10.53 10.00 -20.72
C LEU A 190 -11.31 11.19 -21.34
N GLU A 191 -12.28 11.75 -20.61
CA GLU A 191 -13.01 12.95 -21.02
C GLU A 191 -12.13 14.20 -21.13
N MET A 192 -11.05 14.27 -20.34
CA MET A 192 -10.11 15.39 -20.35
C MET A 192 -9.08 15.31 -21.49
N LEU A 193 -8.75 14.11 -21.99
CA LEU A 193 -7.68 13.91 -22.99
C LEU A 193 -7.77 14.83 -24.22
N PRO A 194 -8.95 15.07 -24.84
CA PRO A 194 -9.04 15.97 -25.98
C PRO A 194 -8.56 17.38 -25.67
N ARG A 195 -8.84 17.88 -24.45
CA ARG A 195 -8.40 19.22 -24.01
C ARG A 195 -6.92 19.25 -23.66
N LEU A 196 -6.40 18.18 -23.04
CA LEU A 196 -4.98 18.08 -22.68
C LEU A 196 -4.06 18.00 -23.91
N ARG A 197 -4.58 17.52 -25.04
CA ARG A 197 -3.87 17.49 -26.33
C ARG A 197 -3.69 18.87 -26.95
N GLU A 198 -4.52 19.85 -26.59
CA GLU A 198 -4.40 21.21 -27.12
C GLU A 198 -3.22 21.93 -26.47
N PRO A 199 -2.28 22.50 -27.25
CA PRO A 199 -1.18 23.27 -26.69
C PRO A 199 -1.70 24.46 -25.87
N LEU A 200 -1.17 24.63 -24.65
CA LEU A 200 -1.45 25.80 -23.82
C LEU A 200 -0.87 27.06 -24.49
N THR A 201 -1.75 27.93 -24.99
CA THR A 201 -1.37 29.26 -25.45
C THR A 201 -1.51 30.25 -24.31
N PHE A 202 -0.40 30.73 -23.76
CA PHE A 202 -0.42 31.82 -22.80
C PHE A 202 -0.86 33.12 -23.49
N ALA A 203 -1.70 33.90 -22.80
CA ALA A 203 -1.99 35.26 -23.25
C ALA A 203 -0.67 36.06 -23.33
N PRO A 204 -0.56 37.02 -24.26
CA PRO A 204 0.56 37.94 -24.27
C PRO A 204 0.69 38.59 -22.88
N GLU A 205 1.91 38.70 -22.39
CA GLU A 205 2.17 39.41 -21.14
C GLU A 205 1.54 40.81 -21.25
N PRO A 206 0.66 41.21 -20.32
CA PRO A 206 0.08 42.54 -20.35
C PRO A 206 1.21 43.57 -20.38
N PRO A 207 1.08 44.66 -21.16
CA PRO A 207 2.12 45.68 -21.21
C PRO A 207 2.39 46.12 -19.77
N ALA A 208 3.67 46.19 -19.40
CA ALA A 208 4.09 46.70 -18.10
C ALA A 208 3.33 48.01 -17.88
N THR A 209 2.45 48.03 -16.89
CA THR A 209 1.85 49.29 -16.46
C THR A 209 3.02 50.09 -15.96
N ASP A 210 3.26 51.26 -16.55
CA ASP A 210 4.25 52.21 -16.04
C ASP A 210 3.86 52.51 -14.60
N GLU A 211 4.38 51.73 -13.65
CA GLU A 211 4.30 52.09 -12.26
C GLU A 211 4.99 53.44 -12.17
N PRO A 212 4.32 54.47 -11.61
CA PRO A 212 4.98 55.73 -11.39
C PRO A 212 6.23 55.41 -10.57
N SER A 213 7.39 55.70 -11.16
CA SER A 213 8.68 55.67 -10.49
C SER A 213 8.53 56.51 -9.24
N ASP A 214 8.29 55.85 -8.11
CA ASP A 214 8.23 56.48 -6.79
C ASP A 214 9.60 57.11 -6.56
N GLY A 215 9.67 58.40 -6.85
CA GLY A 215 10.84 59.21 -6.62
C GLY A 215 11.17 59.18 -5.13
N ASP A 216 12.44 58.95 -4.84
CA ASP A 216 13.10 59.27 -3.57
C ASP A 216 12.30 58.89 -2.31
N ALA A 217 12.32 57.60 -1.97
CA ALA A 217 12.15 57.22 -0.57
C ALA A 217 13.39 57.71 0.22
N PRO A 218 13.23 58.57 1.24
CA PRO A 218 14.34 59.06 2.04
C PRO A 218 14.98 57.90 2.80
N THR A 219 16.32 57.90 2.81
CA THR A 219 17.20 57.02 3.57
C THR A 219 16.98 57.20 5.07
N GLY A 220 15.91 56.57 5.59
CA GLY A 220 15.61 56.46 7.00
C GLY A 220 16.39 55.30 7.60
N ASP A 221 17.55 55.61 8.15
CA ASP A 221 18.32 54.80 9.08
C ASP A 221 17.42 54.35 10.24
N ALA A 222 16.96 53.10 10.22
CA ALA A 222 16.21 52.47 11.31
C ALA A 222 17.04 51.33 11.88
N SER A 223 17.90 51.72 12.82
CA SER A 223 18.50 50.84 13.83
C SER A 223 17.44 49.99 14.54
N SER A 224 17.83 48.73 14.80
CA SER A 224 17.51 47.90 15.97
C SER A 224 16.05 47.64 16.33
N ASP A 225 15.63 46.37 16.27
CA ASP A 225 15.30 45.64 17.51
C ASP A 225 15.28 44.12 17.28
N THR A 226 16.15 43.42 18.00
CA THR A 226 16.18 41.96 18.10
C THR A 226 15.14 41.52 19.14
N GLY A 227 13.89 41.41 18.72
CA GLY A 227 12.81 40.83 19.51
C GLY A 227 12.77 39.31 19.39
N THR A 228 13.67 38.64 20.12
CA THR A 228 13.56 37.20 20.42
C THR A 228 12.49 37.01 21.49
N ASP A 229 11.24 36.81 21.10
CA ASP A 229 10.19 36.33 22.00
C ASP A 229 9.65 35.01 21.45
N ALA A 230 10.30 33.93 21.89
CA ALA A 230 9.80 32.57 21.75
C ALA A 230 8.77 32.32 22.87
N PRO A 231 7.53 31.91 22.55
CA PRO A 231 6.64 31.38 23.57
C PRO A 231 7.19 30.04 24.06
N ASP A 232 7.60 30.02 25.31
CA ASP A 232 7.79 28.85 26.17
C ASP A 232 6.42 28.14 26.34
N ASP A 233 6.09 27.22 25.43
CA ASP A 233 4.96 26.31 25.61
C ASP A 233 5.39 25.14 26.50
N GLY A 234 5.32 25.40 27.79
CA GLY A 234 5.45 24.41 28.84
C GLY A 234 4.27 23.45 28.89
N GLY A 235 4.57 22.15 28.98
CA GLY A 235 3.68 21.14 29.53
C GLY A 235 2.81 20.43 28.49
N THR A 236 3.03 19.14 28.23
CA THR A 236 2.55 18.11 29.17
C THR A 236 3.26 16.80 28.88
N THR A 237 4.17 16.40 29.77
CA THR A 237 4.57 15.01 29.93
C THR A 237 3.43 14.24 30.58
N ALA A 238 2.61 13.57 29.77
CA ALA A 238 1.69 12.55 30.27
C ALA A 238 2.48 11.28 30.59
N ASP A 239 2.93 11.24 31.83
CA ASP A 239 3.45 10.07 32.53
C ASP A 239 2.32 9.03 32.63
N GLY A 240 2.32 8.07 31.72
CA GLY A 240 1.35 6.97 31.64
C GLY A 240 1.92 5.67 32.20
N ALA A 241 2.29 5.69 33.48
CA ALA A 241 2.60 4.48 34.24
C ALA A 241 1.30 3.77 34.65
N GLY A 242 1.24 2.45 34.39
CA GLY A 242 0.21 1.54 34.90
C GLY A 242 -0.50 0.79 33.77
N ALA A 243 -0.65 -0.53 33.77
CA ALA A 243 -0.55 -1.48 34.87
C ALA A 243 -0.21 -2.87 34.33
N ALA A 244 0.55 -3.60 35.14
CA ALA A 244 0.62 -5.04 35.09
C ALA A 244 -0.79 -5.65 35.20
N ALA A 245 -1.13 -6.56 34.30
CA ALA A 245 -2.15 -7.56 34.53
C ALA A 245 -1.52 -8.91 34.24
N ALA A 246 -1.12 -9.55 35.32
CA ALA A 246 -0.80 -10.97 35.37
C ALA A 246 -2.09 -11.80 35.30
N SER A 247 -1.91 -13.02 34.79
CA SER A 247 -2.67 -14.24 35.06
C SER A 247 -3.95 -14.49 34.25
N PRO A 248 -4.38 -15.77 34.13
CA PRO A 248 -3.72 -17.04 34.51
C PRO A 248 -3.07 -17.81 33.35
#